data_AF-A0A3S1K7I8-F1
#
_entry.id   AF-A0A3S1K7I8-F1
#
_cell.length_a   1.000
_cell.length_b   1.000
_cell.length_c   1.000
_cell.angle_alpha   90.00
_cell.angle_beta   90.00
_cell.angle_gamma   90.00
#
_symmetry.space_group_name_H-M   'P 1'
#
loop_
_entity.id
_entity.type
_entity.pdbx_description
1 polymer ?
#
loop_
_entity_poly.entity_id
_entity_poly.type
_entity_poly.pdbx_seq_one_letter_code
_entity_poly.pdbx_strand_id
1 'polypeptide(L)'
;YHHYTVDEHLIRCIGVLAEIERGDGEKIHPLAHTLMPGLKKSREALYVAVLLHDIAKGRPEDHSEVGARIARRTCPHMGLSAADTETVAWLVENHLVMSMTAQTRDLNDRKTIEDFAAIVQSVERLKLLLILTVCDIRGVGPGVWNGWKGQLLRTLYYETELLLTGGFSEVSRAERTAAARERLAEALADWSEKARKRYVGLHYENYLLTVDLADQLRHAEFIREADAAGKKLATMIKTHQFEAVTEITVLAQDHPRLLSVIAGACVAAGGNIVDAQIFT
;
A
#
# COMPACT_ATOMS: atom_id res chain seq x y z
N TYR A 1 16.79 -1.35 -6.75
CA TYR A 1 17.44 -1.69 -8.04
C TYR A 1 16.44 -2.49 -8.86
N HIS A 2 16.20 -2.15 -10.13
CA HIS A 2 15.26 -2.89 -10.97
C HIS A 2 15.89 -4.21 -11.43
N HIS A 3 15.09 -5.26 -11.53
CA HIS A 3 15.55 -6.54 -12.08
C HIS A 3 15.81 -6.41 -13.58
N TYR A 4 15.11 -5.49 -14.25
CA TYR A 4 15.15 -5.25 -15.68
C TYR A 4 15.80 -3.91 -16.03
N THR A 5 16.24 -3.79 -17.30
CA THR A 5 16.61 -2.50 -17.88
C THR A 5 15.39 -1.58 -17.95
N VAL A 6 15.63 -0.26 -18.06
CA VAL A 6 14.56 0.75 -17.96
C VAL A 6 13.50 0.55 -19.05
N ASP A 7 13.90 0.25 -20.27
CA ASP A 7 13.01 -0.06 -21.39
C ASP A 7 12.14 -1.29 -21.15
N GLU A 8 12.72 -2.42 -20.72
CA GLU A 8 11.95 -3.62 -20.39
C GLU A 8 10.99 -3.37 -19.22
N HIS A 9 11.45 -2.64 -18.19
CA HIS A 9 10.62 -2.24 -17.07
C HIS A 9 9.38 -1.44 -17.52
N LEU A 10 9.56 -0.41 -18.35
CA LEU A 10 8.45 0.40 -18.87
C LEU A 10 7.42 -0.44 -19.64
N ILE A 11 7.88 -1.35 -20.51
CA ILE A 11 7.00 -2.24 -21.28
C ILE A 11 6.22 -3.17 -20.34
N ARG A 12 6.86 -3.69 -19.28
CA ARG A 12 6.18 -4.51 -18.27
C ARG A 12 5.13 -3.71 -17.49
N CYS A 13 5.42 -2.46 -17.12
CA CYS A 13 4.44 -1.59 -16.46
C CYS A 13 3.20 -1.37 -17.33
N ILE A 14 3.37 -1.20 -18.65
CA ILE A 14 2.25 -1.14 -19.60
C ILE A 14 1.47 -2.45 -19.65
N GLY A 15 2.16 -3.60 -19.64
CA GLY A 15 1.52 -4.92 -19.55
C GLY A 15 0.63 -5.06 -18.31
N VAL A 16 1.13 -4.62 -17.15
CA VAL A 16 0.38 -4.62 -15.88
C VAL A 16 -0.84 -3.70 -15.95
N LEU A 17 -0.71 -2.50 -16.51
CA LEU A 17 -1.86 -1.59 -16.68
C LEU A 17 -2.95 -2.25 -17.55
N ALA A 18 -2.56 -2.93 -18.62
CA ALA A 18 -3.48 -3.65 -19.48
C ALA A 18 -4.17 -4.83 -18.77
N GLU A 19 -3.46 -5.56 -17.89
CA GLU A 19 -4.03 -6.60 -17.03
C GLU A 19 -5.07 -6.03 -16.04
N ILE A 20 -4.74 -4.90 -15.39
CA ILE A 20 -5.66 -4.18 -14.49
C ILE A 20 -6.95 -3.82 -15.22
N GLU A 21 -6.82 -3.28 -16.43
CA GLU A 21 -7.93 -2.82 -17.25
C GLU A 21 -8.84 -3.97 -17.74
N ARG A 22 -8.27 -5.12 -18.11
CA ARG A 22 -9.05 -6.31 -18.51
C ARG A 22 -9.70 -7.03 -17.34
N GLY A 23 -9.21 -6.80 -16.12
CA GLY A 23 -9.68 -7.45 -14.90
C GLY A 23 -8.95 -8.73 -14.51
N ASP A 24 -7.82 -9.02 -15.15
CA ASP A 24 -7.05 -10.24 -14.94
C ASP A 24 -6.29 -10.25 -13.59
N GLY A 25 -6.28 -9.12 -12.85
CA GLY A 25 -5.49 -8.93 -11.63
C GLY A 25 -6.27 -8.54 -10.37
N GLU A 26 -7.59 -8.71 -10.33
CA GLU A 26 -8.43 -8.32 -9.17
C GLU A 26 -7.91 -8.88 -7.84
N LYS A 27 -7.50 -10.16 -7.81
CA LYS A 27 -6.97 -10.79 -6.59
C LYS A 27 -5.61 -10.23 -6.13
N ILE A 28 -4.85 -9.62 -7.05
CA ILE A 28 -3.48 -9.14 -6.80
C ILE A 28 -3.50 -7.68 -6.32
N HIS A 29 -4.34 -6.86 -6.93
CA HIS A 29 -4.50 -5.43 -6.64
C HIS A 29 -5.98 -5.03 -6.76
N PRO A 30 -6.81 -5.40 -5.76
CA PRO A 30 -8.26 -5.22 -5.83
C PRO A 30 -8.67 -3.76 -5.95
N LEU A 31 -8.01 -2.86 -5.22
CA LEU A 31 -8.33 -1.42 -5.26
C LEU A 31 -8.05 -0.81 -6.65
N ALA A 32 -6.89 -1.09 -7.25
CA ALA A 32 -6.58 -0.59 -8.60
C ALA A 32 -7.60 -1.08 -9.63
N HIS A 33 -8.03 -2.34 -9.51
CA HIS A 33 -9.08 -2.91 -10.36
C HIS A 33 -10.43 -2.21 -10.17
N THR A 34 -10.87 -1.97 -8.92
CA THR A 34 -12.12 -1.25 -8.63
C THR A 34 -12.12 0.18 -9.17
N LEU A 35 -10.97 0.87 -9.15
CA LEU A 35 -10.86 2.27 -9.54
C LEU A 35 -10.78 2.48 -11.06
N MET A 36 -10.17 1.54 -11.79
CA MET A 36 -9.90 1.67 -13.22
C MET A 36 -11.14 2.01 -14.08
N PRO A 37 -12.32 1.38 -13.87
CA PRO A 37 -13.55 1.73 -14.62
C PRO A 37 -14.00 3.19 -14.48
N GLY A 38 -13.67 3.84 -13.36
CA GLY A 38 -13.99 5.25 -13.11
C GLY A 38 -13.11 6.23 -13.91
N LEU A 39 -11.95 5.79 -14.41
CA LEU A 39 -10.94 6.64 -15.04
C LEU A 39 -11.01 6.65 -16.58
N LYS A 40 -12.16 6.30 -17.17
CA LYS A 40 -12.32 6.23 -18.64
C LYS A 40 -11.86 7.50 -19.38
N LYS A 41 -12.07 8.68 -18.79
CA LYS A 41 -11.66 9.96 -19.38
C LYS A 41 -10.15 10.19 -19.35
N SER A 42 -9.47 9.70 -18.32
CA SER A 42 -8.03 9.88 -18.12
C SER A 42 -7.21 8.64 -18.50
N ARG A 43 -7.85 7.64 -19.12
CA ARG A 43 -7.22 6.40 -19.57
C ARG A 43 -5.99 6.67 -20.44
N GLU A 44 -6.13 7.49 -21.47
CA GLU A 44 -5.02 7.79 -22.39
C GLU A 44 -3.86 8.47 -21.66
N ALA A 45 -4.15 9.47 -20.83
CA ALA A 45 -3.16 10.12 -19.99
C ALA A 45 -2.44 9.12 -19.05
N LEU A 46 -3.17 8.19 -18.44
CA LEU A 46 -2.58 7.18 -17.56
C LEU A 46 -1.61 6.24 -18.31
N TYR A 47 -1.99 5.73 -19.49
CA TYR A 47 -1.10 4.90 -20.30
C TYR A 47 0.17 5.65 -20.71
N VAL A 48 0.03 6.91 -21.11
CA VAL A 48 1.19 7.74 -21.47
C VAL A 48 2.06 8.03 -20.24
N ALA A 49 1.47 8.30 -19.08
CA ALA A 49 2.21 8.49 -17.83
C ALA A 49 3.00 7.25 -17.44
N VAL A 50 2.40 6.05 -17.52
CA VAL A 50 3.10 4.78 -17.26
C VAL A 50 4.27 4.58 -18.22
N LEU A 51 4.11 4.92 -19.50
CA LEU A 51 5.19 4.82 -20.49
C LEU A 51 6.33 5.82 -20.23
N LEU A 52 6.03 6.99 -19.67
CA LEU A 52 6.97 8.09 -19.53
C LEU A 52 7.56 8.27 -18.12
N HIS A 53 7.05 7.58 -17.09
CA HIS A 53 7.38 7.87 -15.69
C HIS A 53 8.89 7.86 -15.39
N ASP A 54 9.63 6.97 -16.05
CA ASP A 54 11.07 6.78 -15.88
C ASP A 54 11.90 7.26 -17.10
N ILE A 55 11.31 8.03 -18.04
CA ILE A 55 11.94 8.40 -19.33
C ILE A 55 13.28 9.14 -19.20
N ALA A 56 13.50 9.81 -18.08
CA ALA A 56 14.70 10.59 -17.82
C ALA A 56 15.72 9.88 -16.93
N LYS A 57 15.50 8.60 -16.59
CA LYS A 57 16.41 7.84 -15.73
C LYS A 57 17.81 7.74 -16.34
N GLY A 58 18.83 7.91 -15.50
CA GLY A 58 20.23 7.96 -15.94
C GLY A 58 20.72 9.35 -16.40
N ARG A 59 19.87 10.38 -16.33
CA ARG A 59 20.30 11.78 -16.46
C ARG A 59 20.90 12.31 -15.15
N PRO A 60 21.74 13.38 -15.21
CA PRO A 60 22.40 13.94 -14.02
C PRO A 60 21.47 14.70 -13.07
N GLU A 61 20.36 15.23 -13.59
CA GLU A 61 19.31 15.90 -12.81
C GLU A 61 18.25 14.90 -12.32
N ASP A 62 17.37 15.32 -11.39
CA ASP A 62 16.26 14.49 -10.94
C ASP A 62 15.39 14.02 -12.12
N HIS A 63 15.23 12.70 -12.25
CA HIS A 63 14.56 12.08 -13.39
C HIS A 63 13.06 12.35 -13.39
N SER A 64 12.42 12.57 -12.24
CA SER A 64 10.99 12.87 -12.17
C SER A 64 10.74 14.27 -12.73
N GLU A 65 11.54 15.26 -12.29
CA GLU A 65 11.44 16.64 -12.79
C GLU A 65 11.78 16.74 -14.28
N VAL A 66 12.87 16.11 -14.72
CA VAL A 66 13.27 16.09 -16.13
C VAL A 66 12.23 15.34 -16.97
N GLY A 67 11.72 14.23 -16.47
CA GLY A 67 10.65 13.44 -17.09
C GLY A 67 9.39 14.27 -17.30
N ALA A 68 8.97 15.04 -16.30
CA ALA A 68 7.84 15.95 -16.41
C ALA A 68 8.05 17.03 -17.49
N ARG A 69 9.25 17.61 -17.59
CA ARG A 69 9.59 18.55 -18.68
C ARG A 69 9.58 17.89 -20.06
N ILE A 70 9.96 16.61 -20.16
CA ILE A 70 9.87 15.84 -21.39
C ILE A 70 8.40 15.56 -21.75
N ALA A 71 7.58 15.15 -20.78
CA ALA A 71 6.16 14.92 -20.96
C ALA A 71 5.43 16.17 -21.47
N ARG A 72 5.65 17.34 -20.84
CA ARG A 72 5.03 18.62 -21.27
C ARG A 72 5.35 18.98 -22.72
N ARG A 73 6.52 18.58 -23.23
CA ARG A 73 6.89 18.80 -24.65
C ARG A 73 6.35 17.71 -25.57
N THR A 74 6.33 16.46 -25.13
CA THR A 74 6.07 15.29 -25.99
C THR A 74 4.58 15.00 -26.13
N CYS A 75 3.80 15.12 -25.05
CA CYS A 75 2.37 14.79 -25.04
C CYS A 75 1.55 15.57 -26.09
N PRO A 76 1.77 16.87 -26.35
CA PRO A 76 1.07 17.59 -27.42
C PRO A 76 1.34 17.00 -28.80
N HIS A 77 2.57 16.53 -29.07
CA HIS A 77 2.93 15.85 -30.32
C HIS A 77 2.28 14.47 -30.46
N MET A 78 1.86 13.86 -29.33
CA MET A 78 1.09 12.62 -29.29
C MET A 78 -0.43 12.87 -29.41
N GLY A 79 -0.87 14.13 -29.51
CA GLY A 79 -2.28 14.51 -29.65
C GLY A 79 -3.03 14.70 -28.33
N LEU A 80 -2.35 14.71 -27.18
CA LEU A 80 -3.00 14.93 -25.89
C LEU A 80 -3.46 16.38 -25.75
N SER A 81 -4.59 16.56 -25.05
CA SER A 81 -5.06 17.89 -24.66
C SER A 81 -4.09 18.56 -23.68
N ALA A 82 -4.21 19.87 -23.47
CA ALA A 82 -3.42 20.58 -22.47
C ALA A 82 -3.65 20.03 -21.05
N ALA A 83 -4.89 19.64 -20.74
CA ALA A 83 -5.25 19.06 -19.44
C ALA A 83 -4.64 17.66 -19.24
N ASP A 84 -4.69 16.80 -20.27
CA ASP A 84 -4.07 15.48 -20.22
C ASP A 84 -2.55 15.58 -20.19
N THR A 85 -1.97 16.51 -20.93
CA THR A 85 -0.53 16.79 -20.90
C THR A 85 -0.06 17.16 -19.49
N GLU A 86 -0.79 18.02 -18.79
CA GLU A 86 -0.43 18.39 -17.42
C GLU A 86 -0.69 17.25 -16.44
N THR A 87 -1.73 16.44 -16.68
CA THR A 87 -1.99 15.23 -15.88
C THR A 87 -0.84 14.24 -16.00
N VAL A 88 -0.37 13.96 -17.23
CA VAL A 88 0.81 13.12 -17.47
C VAL A 88 2.04 13.70 -16.80
N ALA A 89 2.32 14.99 -17.02
CA ALA A 89 3.51 15.63 -16.46
C ALA A 89 3.52 15.56 -14.93
N TRP A 90 2.39 15.85 -14.29
CA TRP A 90 2.25 15.75 -12.83
C TRP A 90 2.45 14.31 -12.33
N LEU A 91 1.89 13.32 -13.03
CA LEU A 91 2.07 11.91 -12.68
C LEU A 91 3.54 11.47 -12.79
N VAL A 92 4.23 11.86 -13.86
CA VAL A 92 5.67 11.58 -14.04
C VAL A 92 6.49 12.28 -12.96
N GLU A 93 6.18 13.53 -12.62
CA GLU A 93 6.88 14.28 -11.58
C GLU A 93 6.72 13.65 -10.18
N ASN A 94 5.56 13.06 -9.90
CA ASN A 94 5.19 12.57 -8.57
C ASN A 94 5.14 11.03 -8.45
N HIS A 95 5.60 10.28 -9.46
CA HIS A 95 5.40 8.83 -9.53
C HIS A 95 5.98 8.06 -8.34
N LEU A 96 7.03 8.59 -7.70
CA LEU A 96 7.64 7.99 -6.50
C LEU A 96 6.95 8.38 -5.19
N VAL A 97 6.15 9.45 -5.16
CA VAL A 97 5.66 10.05 -3.91
C VAL A 97 4.81 9.05 -3.13
N MET A 98 3.91 8.32 -3.81
CA MET A 98 3.03 7.38 -3.11
C MET A 98 3.78 6.17 -2.56
N SER A 99 4.70 5.59 -3.34
CA SER A 99 5.49 4.44 -2.87
C SER A 99 6.42 4.83 -1.72
N MET A 100 7.06 6.02 -1.78
CA MET A 100 7.90 6.54 -0.71
C MET A 100 7.11 6.83 0.56
N THR A 101 5.98 7.55 0.46
CA THR A 101 5.15 7.85 1.64
C THR A 101 4.63 6.57 2.28
N ALA A 102 4.09 5.64 1.49
CA ALA A 102 3.51 4.41 1.99
C ALA A 102 4.52 3.51 2.72
N GLN A 103 5.79 3.52 2.29
CA GLN A 103 6.83 2.60 2.81
C GLN A 103 7.76 3.21 3.85
N THR A 104 7.81 4.54 4.01
CA THR A 104 8.80 5.20 4.88
C THR A 104 8.21 6.08 5.97
N ARG A 105 6.88 6.29 5.98
CA ARG A 105 6.18 7.14 6.94
C ARG A 105 5.14 6.36 7.74
N ASP A 106 4.75 6.91 8.89
CA ASP A 106 3.66 6.36 9.68
C ASP A 106 2.32 6.79 9.08
N LEU A 107 1.56 5.83 8.54
CA LEU A 107 0.26 6.09 7.93
C LEU A 107 -0.86 6.36 8.96
N ASN A 108 -0.58 6.19 10.26
CA ASN A 108 -1.48 6.60 11.33
C ASN A 108 -1.27 8.06 11.75
N ASP A 109 -0.13 8.66 11.39
CA ASP A 109 0.14 10.06 11.67
C ASP A 109 -0.69 10.94 10.74
N ARG A 110 -1.56 11.74 11.36
CA ARG A 110 -2.42 12.68 10.64
C ARG A 110 -1.62 13.65 9.77
N LYS A 111 -0.44 14.09 10.24
CA LYS A 111 0.39 15.03 9.48
C LYS A 111 0.93 14.40 8.20
N THR A 112 1.33 13.14 8.25
CA THR A 112 1.73 12.36 7.06
C THR A 112 0.61 12.31 6.01
N ILE A 113 -0.64 12.07 6.42
CA ILE A 113 -1.79 12.05 5.51
C ILE A 113 -2.10 13.43 4.94
N GLU A 114 -2.01 14.49 5.76
CA GLU A 114 -2.23 15.87 5.33
C GLU A 114 -1.17 16.34 4.32
N ASP A 115 0.10 16.02 4.56
CA ASP A 115 1.20 16.39 3.67
C ASP A 115 1.08 15.68 2.31
N PHE A 116 0.73 14.39 2.31
CA PHE A 116 0.49 13.67 1.07
C PHE A 116 -0.74 14.18 0.32
N ALA A 117 -1.84 14.47 1.03
CA ALA A 117 -3.04 15.06 0.42
C ALA A 117 -2.76 16.43 -0.20
N ALA A 118 -1.91 17.25 0.42
CA ALA A 118 -1.51 18.55 -0.11
C ALA A 118 -0.75 18.46 -1.45
N ILE A 119 -0.01 17.36 -1.67
CA ILE A 119 0.66 17.08 -2.94
C ILE A 119 -0.35 16.59 -3.98
N VAL A 120 -1.20 15.63 -3.61
CA VAL A 120 -2.13 14.95 -4.53
C VAL A 120 -3.30 15.86 -4.96
N GLN A 121 -3.81 16.69 -4.05
CA GLN A 121 -4.82 17.75 -4.26
C GLN A 121 -6.22 17.31 -4.72
N SER A 122 -6.39 16.16 -5.38
CA SER A 122 -7.69 15.69 -5.85
C SER A 122 -7.81 14.17 -5.85
N VAL A 123 -9.06 13.68 -5.70
CA VAL A 123 -9.36 12.24 -5.73
C VAL A 123 -8.98 11.63 -7.08
N GLU A 124 -9.17 12.36 -8.19
CA GLU A 124 -8.77 11.87 -9.52
C GLU A 124 -7.26 11.62 -9.60
N ARG A 125 -6.43 12.57 -9.13
CA ARG A 125 -4.97 12.40 -9.07
C ARG A 125 -4.56 11.28 -8.13
N LEU A 126 -5.27 11.10 -7.01
CA LEU A 126 -5.04 10.01 -6.07
C LEU A 126 -5.26 8.64 -6.73
N LYS A 127 -6.36 8.49 -7.47
CA LYS A 127 -6.71 7.27 -8.22
C LYS A 127 -5.66 6.98 -9.31
N LEU A 128 -5.28 7.98 -10.09
CA LEU A 128 -4.27 7.85 -11.16
C LEU A 128 -2.88 7.49 -10.60
N LEU A 129 -2.44 8.18 -9.55
CA LEU A 129 -1.13 7.93 -8.93
C LEU A 129 -1.05 6.55 -8.29
N LEU A 130 -2.13 6.09 -7.65
CA LEU A 130 -2.19 4.72 -7.12
C LEU A 130 -1.99 3.70 -8.23
N ILE A 131 -2.71 3.80 -9.34
CA ILE A 131 -2.60 2.81 -10.42
C ILE A 131 -1.21 2.85 -11.06
N LEU A 132 -0.64 4.03 -11.31
CA LEU A 132 0.73 4.18 -11.78
C LEU A 132 1.72 3.50 -10.83
N THR A 133 1.58 3.73 -9.52
CA THR A 133 2.44 3.14 -8.48
C THR A 133 2.33 1.61 -8.45
N VAL A 134 1.13 1.06 -8.61
CA VAL A 134 0.94 -0.40 -8.71
C VAL A 134 1.65 -0.95 -9.95
N CYS A 135 1.51 -0.28 -11.09
CA CYS A 135 2.16 -0.69 -12.34
C CYS A 135 3.69 -0.68 -12.22
N ASP A 136 4.25 0.39 -11.67
CA ASP A 136 5.69 0.56 -11.44
C ASP A 136 6.23 -0.57 -10.55
N ILE A 137 5.70 -0.74 -9.33
CA ILE A 137 6.17 -1.76 -8.39
C ILE A 137 6.07 -3.18 -8.97
N ARG A 138 4.99 -3.47 -9.72
CA ARG A 138 4.79 -4.75 -10.41
C ARG A 138 5.77 -4.95 -11.58
N GLY A 139 6.10 -3.90 -12.30
CA GLY A 139 7.03 -3.92 -13.42
C GLY A 139 8.50 -4.04 -13.03
N VAL A 140 8.85 -3.87 -11.75
CA VAL A 140 10.24 -3.99 -11.27
C VAL A 140 10.79 -5.41 -11.40
N GLY A 141 10.00 -6.43 -11.07
CA GLY A 141 10.47 -7.81 -11.01
C GLY A 141 9.60 -8.76 -10.19
N PRO A 142 9.79 -10.08 -10.34
CA PRO A 142 9.13 -11.08 -9.50
C PRO A 142 9.43 -10.82 -8.02
N GLY A 143 8.41 -10.92 -7.17
CA GLY A 143 8.53 -10.77 -5.72
C GLY A 143 8.71 -9.37 -5.17
N VAL A 144 8.76 -8.37 -6.04
CA VAL A 144 8.74 -6.97 -5.58
C VAL A 144 7.35 -6.58 -5.10
N TRP A 145 6.28 -6.99 -5.79
CA TRP A 145 4.91 -6.80 -5.33
C TRP A 145 4.47 -7.94 -4.39
N ASN A 146 3.92 -7.59 -3.24
CA ASN A 146 3.33 -8.53 -2.28
C ASN A 146 2.08 -7.93 -1.61
N GLY A 147 1.35 -8.76 -0.87
CA GLY A 147 0.10 -8.36 -0.19
C GLY A 147 0.28 -7.18 0.77
N TRP A 148 1.45 -7.10 1.41
CA TRP A 148 1.83 -6.03 2.34
C TRP A 148 2.00 -4.68 1.64
N LYS A 149 2.75 -4.58 0.54
CA LYS A 149 2.84 -3.33 -0.24
C LYS A 149 1.47 -2.90 -0.75
N GLY A 150 0.68 -3.87 -1.22
CA GLY A 150 -0.70 -3.63 -1.61
C GLY A 150 -1.52 -3.03 -0.46
N GLN A 151 -1.29 -3.48 0.78
CA GLN A 151 -1.97 -2.92 1.93
C GLN A 151 -1.56 -1.49 2.24
N LEU A 152 -0.26 -1.19 2.31
CA LEU A 152 0.21 0.16 2.61
C LEU A 152 -0.37 1.19 1.63
N LEU A 153 -0.39 0.84 0.35
CA LEU A 153 -1.00 1.67 -0.70
C LEU A 153 -2.52 1.85 -0.50
N ARG A 154 -3.24 0.79 -0.10
CA ARG A 154 -4.68 0.89 0.23
C ARG A 154 -4.91 1.79 1.43
N THR A 155 -4.14 1.62 2.51
CA THR A 155 -4.26 2.43 3.72
C THR A 155 -4.04 3.90 3.41
N LEU A 156 -2.94 4.23 2.74
CA LEU A 156 -2.64 5.61 2.34
C LEU A 156 -3.75 6.18 1.45
N TYR A 157 -4.18 5.43 0.42
CA TYR A 157 -5.27 5.85 -0.45
C TYR A 157 -6.52 6.23 0.35
N TYR A 158 -6.98 5.35 1.24
CA TYR A 158 -8.23 5.56 1.93
C TYR A 158 -8.20 6.68 2.96
N GLU A 159 -7.10 6.82 3.70
CA GLU A 159 -6.94 7.91 4.68
C GLU A 159 -6.84 9.26 3.96
N THR A 160 -6.16 9.30 2.79
CA THR A 160 -6.08 10.50 1.95
C THR A 160 -7.38 10.84 1.25
N GLU A 161 -8.10 9.86 0.72
CA GLU A 161 -9.40 10.06 0.06
C GLU A 161 -10.39 10.72 1.03
N LEU A 162 -10.47 10.21 2.27
CA LEU A 162 -11.34 10.77 3.31
C LEU A 162 -11.04 12.25 3.58
N LEU A 163 -9.76 12.63 3.54
CA LEU A 163 -9.34 14.02 3.71
C LEU A 163 -9.76 14.89 2.52
N LEU A 164 -9.50 14.42 1.31
CA LEU A 164 -9.77 15.17 0.07
C LEU A 164 -11.26 15.39 -0.18
N THR A 165 -12.12 14.50 0.30
CA THR A 165 -13.58 14.62 0.17
C THR A 165 -14.26 15.30 1.36
N GLY A 166 -13.49 15.77 2.35
CA GLY A 166 -14.04 16.38 3.56
C GLY A 166 -14.83 15.42 4.44
N GLY A 167 -14.48 14.13 4.43
CA GLY A 167 -15.14 13.07 5.22
C GLY A 167 -16.13 12.20 4.45
N PHE A 168 -16.38 12.48 3.16
CA PHE A 168 -17.27 11.70 2.29
C PHE A 168 -16.47 10.71 1.42
N SER A 169 -16.13 9.52 1.91
CA SER A 169 -15.56 8.46 1.05
C SER A 169 -16.66 7.73 0.28
N GLU A 170 -16.37 7.19 -0.91
CA GLU A 170 -17.28 6.30 -1.66
C GLU A 170 -17.72 5.07 -0.82
N VAL A 171 -16.92 4.69 0.18
CA VAL A 171 -17.31 3.74 1.24
C VAL A 171 -16.79 4.26 2.58
N SER A 172 -17.69 4.55 3.53
CA SER A 172 -17.28 5.14 4.81
C SER A 172 -16.29 4.22 5.54
N ARG A 173 -15.33 4.83 6.26
CA ARG A 173 -14.37 4.08 7.09
C ARG A 173 -15.10 3.16 8.09
N ALA A 174 -16.22 3.63 8.62
CA ALA A 174 -17.08 2.86 9.51
C ALA A 174 -17.64 1.60 8.84
N GLU A 175 -18.16 1.71 7.61
CA GLU A 175 -18.67 0.55 6.85
C GLU A 175 -17.56 -0.45 6.52
N ARG A 176 -16.37 0.03 6.14
CA ARG A 176 -15.22 -0.84 5.85
C ARG A 176 -14.75 -1.58 7.10
N THR A 177 -14.65 -0.87 8.22
CA THR A 177 -14.30 -1.47 9.52
C THR A 177 -15.39 -2.46 9.94
N ALA A 178 -16.66 -2.15 9.76
CA ALA A 178 -17.77 -3.04 10.07
C ALA A 178 -17.72 -4.32 9.22
N ALA A 179 -17.51 -4.19 7.90
CA ALA A 179 -17.38 -5.33 6.99
C ALA A 179 -16.14 -6.19 7.29
N ALA A 180 -14.99 -5.57 7.62
CA ALA A 180 -13.80 -6.29 8.04
C ALA A 180 -14.01 -7.03 9.36
N ARG A 181 -14.70 -6.39 10.31
CA ARG A 181 -15.07 -6.97 11.61
C ARG A 181 -16.01 -8.16 11.45
N GLU A 182 -17.02 -8.03 10.58
CA GLU A 182 -17.95 -9.11 10.25
C GLU A 182 -17.23 -10.28 9.60
N ARG A 183 -16.38 -10.02 8.60
CA ARG A 183 -15.58 -11.05 7.93
C ARG A 183 -14.67 -11.81 8.88
N LEU A 184 -14.03 -11.12 9.82
CA LEU A 184 -13.22 -11.76 10.87
C LEU A 184 -14.11 -12.61 11.79
N ALA A 185 -15.28 -12.11 12.18
CA ALA A 185 -16.22 -12.85 13.03
C ALA A 185 -16.76 -14.12 12.34
N GLU A 186 -17.07 -14.05 11.04
CA GLU A 186 -17.46 -15.21 10.22
C GLU A 186 -16.33 -16.24 10.12
N ALA A 187 -15.10 -15.78 9.87
CA ALA A 187 -13.94 -16.66 9.79
C ALA A 187 -13.60 -17.34 11.12
N LEU A 188 -14.05 -16.79 12.25
CA LEU A 188 -13.96 -17.35 13.59
C LEU A 188 -15.26 -18.05 14.05
N ALA A 189 -16.11 -18.51 13.12
CA ALA A 189 -17.39 -19.14 13.45
C ALA A 189 -17.27 -20.37 14.36
N ASP A 190 -16.17 -21.12 14.27
CA ASP A 190 -15.91 -22.32 15.08
C ASP A 190 -15.55 -21.99 16.54
N TRP A 191 -15.31 -20.71 16.86
CA TRP A 191 -15.00 -20.28 18.22
C TRP A 191 -16.27 -20.05 19.03
N SER A 192 -16.19 -20.24 20.36
CA SER A 192 -17.29 -19.86 21.24
C SER A 192 -17.65 -18.37 21.07
N GLU A 193 -18.94 -18.03 21.15
CA GLU A 193 -19.41 -16.65 20.94
C GLU A 193 -18.67 -15.64 21.84
N LYS A 194 -18.39 -16.03 23.09
CA LYS A 194 -17.64 -15.22 24.06
C LYS A 194 -16.19 -14.97 23.59
N ALA A 195 -15.49 -16.01 23.13
CA ALA A 195 -14.12 -15.89 22.65
C ALA A 195 -14.06 -15.06 21.37
N ARG A 196 -14.98 -15.29 20.43
CA ARG A 196 -15.10 -14.53 19.18
C ARG A 196 -15.35 -13.05 19.44
N LYS A 197 -16.36 -12.71 20.25
CA LYS A 197 -16.67 -11.31 20.61
C LYS A 197 -15.49 -10.62 21.29
N ARG A 198 -14.82 -11.29 22.23
CA ARG A 198 -13.62 -10.78 22.88
C ARG A 198 -12.54 -10.47 21.84
N TYR A 199 -12.19 -11.45 21.01
CA TYR A 199 -11.08 -11.32 20.07
C TYR A 199 -11.32 -10.21 19.04
N VAL A 200 -12.50 -10.23 18.43
CA VAL A 200 -12.90 -9.20 17.46
C VAL A 200 -12.87 -7.80 18.10
N GLY A 201 -13.23 -7.69 19.39
CA GLY A 201 -13.18 -6.44 20.15
C GLY A 201 -11.80 -5.98 20.62
N LEU A 202 -10.76 -6.82 20.54
CA LEU A 202 -9.39 -6.43 20.95
C LEU A 202 -8.74 -5.44 19.98
N HIS A 203 -9.14 -5.49 18.71
CA HIS A 203 -8.43 -4.81 17.64
C HIS A 203 -8.99 -3.44 17.32
N TYR A 204 -8.09 -2.46 17.20
CA TYR A 204 -8.37 -1.15 16.63
C TYR A 204 -8.79 -1.29 15.16
N GLU A 205 -9.51 -0.29 14.67
CA GLU A 205 -9.96 -0.24 13.28
C GLU A 205 -8.80 -0.43 12.29
N ASN A 206 -7.64 0.17 12.59
CA ASN A 206 -6.48 0.08 11.72
C ASN A 206 -5.98 -1.36 11.57
N TYR A 207 -5.95 -2.16 12.62
CA TYR A 207 -5.56 -3.57 12.52
C TYR A 207 -6.52 -4.33 11.59
N LEU A 208 -7.83 -4.15 11.76
CA LEU A 208 -8.86 -4.83 10.95
C LEU A 208 -8.77 -4.45 9.48
N LEU A 209 -8.37 -3.21 9.18
CA LEU A 209 -8.25 -2.69 7.83
C LEU A 209 -6.90 -3.04 7.19
N THR A 210 -5.84 -3.24 7.98
CA THR A 210 -4.47 -3.40 7.48
C THR A 210 -3.92 -4.82 7.50
N VAL A 211 -4.28 -5.63 8.47
CA VAL A 211 -3.80 -7.02 8.49
C VAL A 211 -4.69 -7.85 7.56
N ASP A 212 -4.10 -8.69 6.71
CA ASP A 212 -4.91 -9.58 5.87
C ASP A 212 -5.65 -10.63 6.71
N LEU A 213 -6.76 -11.18 6.20
CA LEU A 213 -7.60 -12.09 6.98
C LEU A 213 -6.83 -13.35 7.44
N ALA A 214 -5.89 -13.85 6.64
CA ALA A 214 -5.14 -15.05 7.00
C ALA A 214 -4.21 -14.79 8.19
N ASP A 215 -3.54 -13.64 8.20
CA ASP A 215 -2.71 -13.20 9.32
C ASP A 215 -3.57 -12.77 10.52
N GLN A 216 -4.75 -12.20 10.31
CA GLN A 216 -5.70 -11.94 11.40
C GLN A 216 -6.09 -13.23 12.14
N LEU A 217 -6.40 -14.31 11.39
CA LEU A 217 -6.71 -15.62 11.96
C LEU A 217 -5.51 -16.24 12.68
N ARG A 218 -4.32 -16.14 12.09
CA ARG A 218 -3.07 -16.61 12.71
C ARG A 218 -2.77 -15.90 14.03
N HIS A 219 -2.91 -14.58 14.05
CA HIS A 219 -2.79 -13.79 15.28
C HIS A 219 -3.87 -14.16 16.30
N ALA A 220 -5.07 -14.55 15.85
CA ALA A 220 -6.14 -14.99 16.74
C ALA A 220 -5.75 -16.23 17.52
N GLU A 221 -5.31 -17.25 16.79
CA GLU A 221 -4.83 -18.49 17.40
C GLU A 221 -3.65 -18.23 18.34
N PHE A 222 -2.68 -17.44 17.90
CA PHE A 222 -1.51 -17.09 18.72
C PHE A 222 -1.88 -16.40 20.04
N ILE A 223 -2.79 -15.41 20.00
CA ILE A 223 -3.28 -14.73 21.20
C ILE A 223 -4.06 -15.69 22.10
N ARG A 224 -4.91 -16.55 21.52
CA ARG A 224 -5.69 -17.55 22.26
C ARG A 224 -4.79 -18.53 23.00
N GLU A 225 -3.75 -19.04 22.34
CA GLU A 225 -2.78 -19.96 22.94
C GLU A 225 -1.96 -19.27 24.05
N ALA A 226 -1.51 -18.04 23.82
CA ALA A 226 -0.80 -17.27 24.83
C ALA A 226 -1.66 -16.99 26.08
N ASP A 227 -2.91 -16.59 25.88
CA ASP A 227 -3.89 -16.38 26.96
C ASP A 227 -4.15 -17.68 27.73
N ALA A 228 -4.39 -18.80 27.04
CA ALA A 228 -4.63 -20.10 27.66
C ALA A 228 -3.43 -20.59 28.48
N ALA A 229 -2.21 -20.26 28.05
CA ALA A 229 -0.98 -20.55 28.76
C ALA A 229 -0.61 -19.50 29.83
N GLY A 230 -1.40 -18.44 30.01
CA GLY A 230 -1.14 -17.35 30.95
C GLY A 230 0.14 -16.56 30.65
N LYS A 231 0.60 -16.56 29.39
CA LYS A 231 1.84 -15.89 28.98
C LYS A 231 1.62 -14.39 28.81
N LYS A 232 2.39 -13.59 29.56
CA LYS A 232 2.43 -12.12 29.40
C LYS A 232 3.34 -11.65 28.27
N LEU A 233 4.21 -12.54 27.80
CA LEU A 233 5.09 -12.35 26.66
C LEU A 233 5.07 -13.64 25.84
N ALA A 234 4.73 -13.52 24.56
CA ALA A 234 4.79 -14.61 23.60
C ALA A 234 5.39 -14.10 22.29
N THR A 235 6.05 -14.99 21.56
CA THR A 235 6.56 -14.69 20.22
C THR A 235 6.14 -15.78 19.24
N MET A 236 5.92 -15.38 17.99
CA MET A 236 5.67 -16.27 16.87
C MET A 236 6.55 -15.82 15.70
N ILE A 237 7.04 -16.79 14.93
CA ILE A 237 7.95 -16.54 13.82
C ILE A 237 7.34 -17.10 12.54
N LYS A 238 7.36 -16.30 11.47
CA LYS A 238 6.95 -16.71 10.13
C LYS A 238 8.05 -16.30 9.15
N THR A 239 8.57 -17.27 8.40
CA THR A 239 9.61 -16.99 7.39
C THR A 239 8.96 -16.79 6.03
N HIS A 240 9.13 -15.60 5.48
CA HIS A 240 8.71 -15.21 4.14
C HIS A 240 9.88 -15.53 3.20
N GLN A 241 10.00 -16.80 2.82
CA GLN A 241 11.19 -17.31 2.12
C GLN A 241 11.46 -16.61 0.79
N PHE A 242 10.40 -16.25 0.07
CA PHE A 242 10.50 -15.58 -1.21
C PHE A 242 11.03 -14.14 -1.06
N GLU A 243 10.65 -13.48 0.01
CA GLU A 243 11.06 -12.13 0.37
C GLU A 243 12.40 -12.08 1.11
N ALA A 244 12.96 -13.23 1.50
CA ALA A 244 14.10 -13.34 2.40
C ALA A 244 13.92 -12.56 3.72
N VAL A 245 12.68 -12.49 4.22
CA VAL A 245 12.31 -11.79 5.45
C VAL A 245 11.85 -12.79 6.50
N THR A 246 12.23 -12.56 7.76
CA THR A 246 11.67 -13.26 8.91
C THR A 246 10.76 -12.29 9.67
N GLU A 247 9.47 -12.61 9.71
CA GLU A 247 8.51 -11.89 10.54
C GLU A 247 8.58 -12.43 11.96
N ILE A 248 8.69 -11.51 12.92
CA ILE A 248 8.64 -11.80 14.36
C ILE A 248 7.42 -11.08 14.92
N THR A 249 6.38 -11.83 15.25
CA THR A 249 5.20 -11.31 15.96
C THR A 249 5.48 -11.36 17.45
N VAL A 250 5.34 -10.24 18.15
CA VAL A 250 5.53 -10.13 19.60
C VAL A 250 4.20 -9.74 20.25
N LEU A 251 3.72 -10.58 21.16
CA LEU A 251 2.60 -10.26 22.05
C LEU A 251 3.16 -9.98 23.43
N ALA A 252 2.96 -8.76 23.94
CA ALA A 252 3.48 -8.34 25.24
C ALA A 252 2.55 -7.31 25.90
N GLN A 253 2.68 -7.14 27.22
CA GLN A 253 2.12 -5.97 27.90
C GLN A 253 2.90 -4.73 27.50
N ASP A 254 2.20 -3.69 27.05
CA ASP A 254 2.84 -2.45 26.65
C ASP A 254 3.49 -1.74 27.84
N HIS A 255 4.68 -1.20 27.61
CA HIS A 255 5.42 -0.39 28.55
C HIS A 255 6.37 0.55 27.81
N PRO A 256 6.79 1.67 28.43
CA PRO A 256 7.70 2.61 27.79
C PRO A 256 8.94 1.92 27.23
N ARG A 257 9.30 2.29 26.00
CA ARG A 257 10.48 1.79 25.24
C ARG A 257 10.42 0.33 24.81
N LEU A 258 9.30 -0.39 24.96
CA LEU A 258 9.19 -1.78 24.52
C LEU A 258 9.62 -1.94 23.05
N LEU A 259 9.11 -1.11 22.14
CA LEU A 259 9.51 -1.12 20.73
C LEU A 259 11.01 -0.89 20.55
N SER A 260 11.58 0.11 21.22
CA SER A 260 13.01 0.42 21.13
C SER A 260 13.88 -0.75 21.62
N VAL A 261 13.43 -1.48 22.64
CA VAL A 261 14.09 -2.68 23.14
C VAL A 261 14.03 -3.80 22.11
N ILE A 262 12.86 -4.05 21.51
CA ILE A 262 12.70 -5.06 20.45
C ILE A 262 13.58 -4.71 19.25
N ALA A 263 13.54 -3.47 18.79
CA ALA A 263 14.37 -3.01 17.68
C ALA A 263 15.87 -3.14 17.99
N GLY A 264 16.28 -2.75 19.20
CA GLY A 264 17.65 -2.92 19.67
C GLY A 264 18.10 -4.39 19.72
N ALA A 265 17.21 -5.30 20.13
CA ALA A 265 17.49 -6.74 20.13
C ALA A 265 17.67 -7.29 18.71
N CYS A 266 16.84 -6.88 17.75
CA CYS A 266 17.01 -7.26 16.34
C CYS A 266 18.36 -6.80 15.79
N VAL A 267 18.74 -5.54 16.04
CA VAL A 267 20.04 -4.99 15.61
C VAL A 267 21.21 -5.72 16.29
N ALA A 268 21.12 -5.98 17.59
CA ALA A 268 22.15 -6.71 18.34
C ALA A 268 22.34 -8.15 17.84
N ALA A 269 21.28 -8.78 17.31
CA ALA A 269 21.32 -10.09 16.67
C ALA A 269 21.85 -10.04 15.21
N GLY A 270 22.25 -8.87 14.71
CA GLY A 270 22.71 -8.68 13.34
C GLY A 270 21.58 -8.59 12.31
N GLY A 271 20.33 -8.47 12.76
CA GLY A 271 19.17 -8.30 11.89
C GLY A 271 19.00 -6.85 11.43
N ASN A 272 18.59 -6.68 10.17
CA ASN A 272 18.09 -5.41 9.68
C ASN A 272 16.55 -5.40 9.76
N ILE A 273 15.97 -4.33 10.29
CA ILE A 273 14.51 -4.19 10.40
C ILE A 273 14.01 -3.58 9.11
N VAL A 274 13.28 -4.39 8.32
CA VAL A 274 12.70 -3.95 7.05
C VAL A 274 11.37 -3.23 7.25
N ASP A 275 10.60 -3.63 8.27
CA ASP A 275 9.33 -3.00 8.66
C ASP A 275 8.99 -3.34 10.13
N ALA A 276 8.08 -2.58 10.74
CA ALA A 276 7.48 -2.86 12.04
C ALA A 276 6.03 -2.36 12.09
N GLN A 277 5.09 -3.25 12.40
CA GLN A 277 3.69 -2.91 12.66
C GLN A 277 3.39 -3.03 14.15
N ILE A 278 2.67 -2.04 14.69
CA ILE A 278 2.39 -1.94 16.12
C ILE A 278 0.91 -1.69 16.30
N PHE A 279 0.31 -2.52 17.16
CA PHE A 279 -1.09 -2.41 17.56
C PHE A 279 -1.10 -2.48 19.08
N THR A 280 -1.31 -1.33 19.74
CA THR A 280 -1.31 -1.13 21.19
C THR A 280 -2.64 -0.58 21.65
#